data_AF-A0A9W6MPV0-F1
#
_entry.id   AF-A0A9W6MPV0-F1
#
_cell.length_a   1.000
_cell.length_b   1.000
_cell.length_c   1.000
_cell.angle_alpha   90.00
_cell.angle_beta   90.00
_cell.angle_gamma   90.00
#
_symmetry.space_group_name_H-M   'P 1'
#
loop_
_entity.id
_entity.type
_entity.pdbx_description
1 polymer ?
#
loop_
_entity_poly.entity_id
_entity_poly.type
_entity_poly.pdbx_seq_one_letter_code
_entity_poly.pdbx_strand_id
1 'polypeptide(L)'
;MPQSGWSHLGTDDLEDISGNCELCGNKIRYVYAIGHPTWGAMAVGTDCCDRLTGTTDSSEFHDRRISQCEKRKRFVDSPRWRPDGSDALAITRAGIEVRISSDDGTFQLAIDGIRGRASYPTILDAKMKAFEFIESGDAAAFLATRLVRRSRERGQGHPSEAGPAVIGP
;
A
#
# COMPACT_ATOMS: atom_id res chain seq x y z
N MET A 1 -25.89 -19.34 25.39
CA MET A 1 -25.51 -18.71 24.11
C MET A 1 -24.93 -19.77 23.18
N PRO A 2 -25.34 -19.84 21.90
CA PRO A 2 -24.79 -20.77 20.91
C PRO A 2 -23.29 -20.60 20.71
N GLN A 3 -22.55 -21.70 20.56
CA GLN A 3 -21.10 -21.68 20.33
C GLN A 3 -20.72 -21.61 18.84
N SER A 4 -21.68 -21.78 17.94
CA SER A 4 -21.50 -21.76 16.49
C SER A 4 -22.80 -21.34 15.80
N GLY A 5 -22.77 -21.18 14.47
CA GLY A 5 -23.93 -20.77 13.67
C GLY A 5 -24.11 -19.26 13.58
N TRP A 6 -23.09 -18.50 13.95
CA TRP A 6 -23.09 -17.04 13.84
C TRP A 6 -22.63 -16.61 12.46
N SER A 7 -23.24 -15.54 11.95
CA SER A 7 -22.88 -14.90 10.68
C SER A 7 -22.42 -13.48 10.95
N HIS A 8 -21.37 -13.05 10.26
CA HIS A 8 -20.91 -11.65 10.30
C HIS A 8 -21.92 -10.75 9.58
N LEU A 9 -22.28 -9.64 10.22
CA LEU A 9 -23.23 -8.65 9.72
C LEU A 9 -22.57 -7.32 9.39
N GLY A 10 -21.51 -6.93 10.11
CA GLY A 10 -20.83 -5.66 9.91
C GLY A 10 -19.68 -5.43 10.90
N THR A 11 -18.88 -4.40 10.63
CA THR A 11 -17.74 -4.02 11.49
C THR A 11 -17.69 -2.51 11.66
N ASP A 12 -17.37 -2.06 12.87
CA ASP A 12 -17.19 -0.66 13.23
C ASP A 12 -15.85 -0.44 13.96
N ASP A 13 -15.26 0.75 13.81
CA ASP A 13 -13.99 1.18 14.42
C ASP A 13 -14.25 2.38 15.31
N LEU A 14 -14.26 2.15 16.63
CA LEU A 14 -14.55 3.17 17.64
C LEU A 14 -13.41 4.20 17.84
N GLU A 15 -12.36 4.12 17.02
CA GLU A 15 -11.13 4.95 17.05
C GLU A 15 -10.25 4.80 18.31
N ASP A 16 -10.85 4.46 19.45
CA ASP A 16 -10.20 4.20 20.75
C ASP A 16 -10.74 2.90 21.38
N ILE A 17 -10.05 2.38 22.41
CA ILE A 17 -10.43 1.17 23.15
C ILE A 17 -11.55 1.49 24.16
N SER A 18 -12.69 1.94 23.63
CA SER A 18 -13.85 2.43 24.38
C SER A 18 -15.06 1.49 24.35
N GLY A 19 -15.11 0.56 23.39
CA GLY A 19 -16.16 -0.44 23.28
C GLY A 19 -16.00 -1.57 24.28
N ASN A 20 -17.06 -2.36 24.45
CA ASN A 20 -17.06 -3.53 25.32
C ASN A 20 -17.58 -4.75 24.54
N CYS A 21 -16.83 -5.84 24.56
CA CYS A 21 -17.24 -7.09 23.94
C CYS A 21 -18.39 -7.74 24.72
N GLU A 22 -19.55 -7.91 24.08
CA GLU A 22 -20.72 -8.52 24.73
C GLU A 22 -20.50 -9.99 25.13
N LEU A 23 -19.50 -10.67 24.55
CA LEU A 23 -19.15 -12.05 24.90
C LEU A 23 -18.26 -12.16 26.13
N CYS A 24 -17.13 -11.44 26.15
CA CYS A 24 -16.08 -11.63 27.17
C CYS A 24 -15.89 -10.44 28.11
N GLY A 25 -16.56 -9.31 27.88
CA GLY A 25 -16.45 -8.11 28.71
C GLY A 25 -15.16 -7.31 28.53
N ASN A 26 -14.26 -7.74 27.63
CA ASN A 26 -13.02 -7.01 27.37
C ASN A 26 -13.31 -5.71 26.63
N LYS A 27 -12.51 -4.68 26.94
CA LYS A 27 -12.55 -3.44 26.16
C LYS A 27 -12.02 -3.68 24.75
N ILE A 28 -12.72 -3.16 23.76
CA ILE A 28 -12.43 -3.35 22.34
C ILE A 28 -12.52 -2.02 21.61
N ARG A 29 -11.65 -1.83 20.63
CA ARG A 29 -11.76 -0.72 19.67
C ARG A 29 -12.61 -1.08 18.46
N TYR A 30 -12.50 -2.33 18.02
CA TYR A 30 -13.16 -2.81 16.82
C TYR A 30 -14.33 -3.70 17.20
N VAL A 31 -15.51 -3.32 16.73
CA VAL A 31 -16.76 -3.98 17.04
C VAL A 31 -17.21 -4.76 15.82
N TYR A 32 -17.44 -6.04 15.99
CA TYR A 32 -17.99 -6.92 14.97
C TYR A 32 -19.44 -7.25 15.35
N ALA A 33 -20.37 -6.81 14.51
CA ALA A 33 -21.76 -7.19 14.60
C ALA A 33 -21.92 -8.60 14.01
N ILE A 34 -22.38 -9.54 14.83
CA ILE A 34 -22.66 -10.93 14.44
C ILE A 34 -24.11 -11.29 14.74
N GLY A 35 -24.71 -12.17 13.96
CA GLY A 35 -26.09 -12.62 14.13
C GLY A 35 -26.23 -14.13 14.12
N HIS A 36 -27.11 -14.65 14.97
CA HIS A 36 -27.53 -16.05 14.97
C HIS A 36 -29.04 -16.16 14.75
N PRO A 37 -29.53 -17.04 13.86
CA PRO A 37 -30.95 -17.11 13.46
C PRO A 37 -31.96 -17.23 14.62
N THR A 38 -31.58 -17.91 15.70
CA THR A 38 -32.45 -18.15 16.86
C THR A 38 -32.12 -17.28 18.08
N TRP A 39 -31.01 -16.54 18.08
CA TRP A 39 -30.56 -15.80 19.26
C TRP A 39 -30.61 -14.28 19.07
N GLY A 40 -30.50 -13.80 17.82
CA GLY A 40 -30.42 -12.38 17.52
C GLY A 40 -28.98 -11.94 17.24
N ALA A 41 -28.72 -10.65 17.39
CA ALA A 41 -27.42 -10.04 17.08
C ALA A 41 -26.62 -9.69 18.34
N MET A 42 -25.29 -9.63 18.21
CA MET A 42 -24.36 -9.19 19.24
C MET A 42 -23.23 -8.34 18.66
N ALA A 43 -22.66 -7.50 19.50
CA ALA A 43 -21.44 -6.74 19.26
C ALA A 43 -20.24 -7.35 20.02
N VAL A 44 -19.29 -7.92 19.30
CA VAL A 44 -18.14 -8.61 19.89
C VAL A 44 -16.80 -8.11 19.35
N GLY A 45 -15.70 -8.40 20.06
CA GLY A 45 -14.34 -8.13 19.58
C GLY A 45 -13.88 -9.16 18.53
N THR A 46 -12.79 -8.84 17.84
CA THR A 46 -12.19 -9.65 16.75
C THR A 46 -12.09 -11.15 17.10
N ASP A 47 -11.43 -11.50 18.20
CA ASP A 47 -11.22 -12.90 18.61
C ASP A 47 -12.53 -13.65 18.95
N CYS A 48 -13.53 -12.91 19.44
CA CYS A 48 -14.82 -13.47 19.80
C CYS A 48 -15.70 -13.66 18.56
N CYS A 49 -15.59 -12.77 17.56
CA CYS A 49 -16.22 -12.92 16.26
C CYS A 49 -15.76 -14.21 15.60
N ASP A 50 -14.44 -14.36 15.42
CA ASP A 50 -13.83 -15.52 14.76
C ASP A 50 -14.20 -16.85 15.42
N ARG A 51 -14.21 -16.88 16.76
CA ARG A 51 -14.61 -18.05 17.53
C ARG A 51 -16.05 -18.46 17.26
N LEU A 52 -16.96 -17.50 17.12
CA LEU A 52 -18.39 -17.74 16.99
C LEU A 52 -18.82 -18.01 15.54
N THR A 53 -18.18 -17.36 14.56
CA THR A 53 -18.41 -17.61 13.14
C THR A 53 -17.65 -18.83 12.62
N GLY A 54 -16.63 -19.30 13.35
CA GLY A 54 -15.79 -20.42 12.95
C GLY A 54 -14.82 -20.09 11.80
N THR A 55 -14.52 -18.80 11.62
CA THR A 55 -13.64 -18.27 10.56
C THR A 55 -12.48 -17.51 11.18
N THR A 56 -11.33 -17.39 10.49
CA THR A 56 -10.25 -16.45 10.86
C THR A 56 -10.31 -15.13 10.08
N ASP A 57 -11.32 -14.97 9.21
CA ASP A 57 -11.45 -13.83 8.30
C ASP A 57 -11.48 -12.49 9.03
N SER A 58 -12.03 -12.42 10.26
CA SER A 58 -12.10 -11.15 10.99
C SER A 58 -10.72 -10.77 11.51
N SER A 59 -9.99 -11.67 12.18
CA SER A 59 -8.61 -11.41 12.63
C SER A 59 -7.64 -11.16 11.48
N GLU A 60 -7.69 -11.95 10.42
CA GLU A 60 -6.80 -11.77 9.27
C GLU A 60 -7.05 -10.44 8.55
N PHE A 61 -8.33 -10.10 8.31
CA PHE A 61 -8.69 -8.80 7.75
C PHE A 61 -8.26 -7.66 8.67
N HIS A 62 -8.47 -7.83 9.97
CA HIS A 62 -8.15 -6.86 10.98
C HIS A 62 -6.65 -6.56 11.07
N ASP A 63 -5.84 -7.61 11.23
CA ASP A 63 -4.40 -7.53 11.32
C ASP A 63 -3.81 -6.95 10.04
N ARG A 64 -4.32 -7.37 8.88
CA ARG A 64 -3.92 -6.80 7.60
C ARG A 64 -4.25 -5.31 7.51
N ARG A 65 -5.44 -4.90 7.97
CA ARG A 65 -5.88 -3.49 7.94
C ARG A 65 -5.05 -2.63 8.88
N ILE A 66 -4.85 -3.05 10.13
CA ILE A 66 -4.00 -2.35 11.11
C ILE A 66 -2.57 -2.27 10.60
N SER A 67 -2.00 -3.40 10.18
CA SER A 67 -0.63 -3.46 9.67
C SER A 67 -0.43 -2.51 8.48
N GLN A 68 -1.38 -2.46 7.54
CA GLN A 68 -1.32 -1.52 6.42
C GLN A 68 -1.42 -0.06 6.88
N CYS A 69 -2.34 0.26 7.79
CA CYS A 69 -2.47 1.61 8.35
C CYS A 69 -1.18 2.05 9.08
N GLU A 70 -0.59 1.19 9.89
CA GLU A 70 0.66 1.50 10.58
C GLU A 70 1.84 1.66 9.62
N LYS A 71 1.98 0.75 8.66
CA LYS A 71 3.02 0.84 7.61
C LYS A 71 2.87 2.13 6.82
N ARG A 72 1.64 2.52 6.47
CA ARG A 72 1.34 3.77 5.78
C ARG A 72 1.76 4.97 6.62
N LYS A 73 1.36 5.00 7.89
CA LYS A 73 1.73 6.08 8.82
C LYS A 73 3.25 6.21 8.95
N ARG A 74 3.95 5.11 9.21
CA ARG A 74 5.42 5.07 9.33
C ARG A 74 6.12 5.53 8.05
N PHE A 75 5.55 5.27 6.88
CA PHE A 75 6.10 5.71 5.61
C PHE A 75 5.88 7.21 5.37
N VAL A 76 4.66 7.70 5.56
CA VAL A 76 4.30 9.10 5.35
C VAL A 76 5.06 10.04 6.30
N ASP A 77 5.12 9.66 7.58
CA ASP A 77 5.75 10.42 8.66
C ASP A 77 7.26 10.16 8.75
N SER A 78 7.83 9.39 7.82
CA SER A 78 9.22 8.95 7.91
C SER A 78 10.18 10.14 7.88
N PRO A 79 11.14 10.25 8.82
CA PRO A 79 12.21 11.24 8.74
C PRO A 79 13.21 10.94 7.62
N ARG A 80 13.06 9.79 6.93
CA ARG A 80 13.87 9.43 5.75
C ARG A 80 13.43 10.16 4.48
N TRP A 81 12.28 10.84 4.50
CA TRP A 81 11.96 11.81 3.46
C TRP A 81 12.98 12.95 3.54
N ARG A 82 13.80 13.08 2.49
CA ARG A 82 14.84 14.10 2.42
C ARG A 82 14.47 15.14 1.37
N PRO A 83 14.77 16.42 1.61
CA PRO A 83 14.73 17.43 0.56
C PRO A 83 15.64 17.03 -0.61
N ASP A 84 15.15 17.23 -1.84
CA ASP A 84 15.86 16.93 -3.08
C ASP A 84 15.76 18.14 -4.05
N GLY A 85 16.27 19.29 -3.61
CA GLY A 85 16.11 20.59 -4.27
C GLY A 85 15.21 21.54 -3.49
N SER A 86 14.83 22.67 -4.12
CA SER A 86 14.01 23.71 -3.46
C SER A 86 12.60 23.22 -3.12
N ASP A 87 11.98 22.45 -4.03
CA ASP A 87 10.55 22.12 -3.98
C ASP A 87 10.26 20.64 -4.18
N ALA A 88 11.20 19.78 -3.78
CA ALA A 88 11.05 18.34 -3.91
C ALA A 88 11.49 17.56 -2.66
N LEU A 89 10.85 16.41 -2.47
CA LEU A 89 11.12 15.45 -1.42
C LEU A 89 11.39 14.08 -2.05
N ALA A 90 12.41 13.38 -1.57
CA ALA A 90 12.77 12.05 -2.02
C ALA A 90 12.88 11.05 -0.86
N ILE A 91 12.54 9.79 -1.14
CA ILE A 91 12.79 8.66 -0.26
C ILE A 91 13.09 7.42 -1.11
N THR A 92 14.00 6.57 -0.63
CA THR A 92 14.22 5.25 -1.23
C THR A 92 13.61 4.18 -0.34
N ARG A 93 12.80 3.29 -0.93
CA ARG A 93 12.20 2.16 -0.23
C ARG A 93 12.19 0.93 -1.12
N ALA A 94 12.62 -0.21 -0.59
CA ALA A 94 12.75 -1.46 -1.35
C ALA A 94 13.57 -1.33 -2.65
N GLY A 95 14.60 -0.47 -2.65
CA GLY A 95 15.42 -0.19 -3.83
C GLY A 95 14.75 0.71 -4.88
N ILE A 96 13.54 1.20 -4.62
CA ILE A 96 12.79 2.09 -5.51
C ILE A 96 12.93 3.52 -4.98
N GLU A 97 13.46 4.41 -5.81
CA GLU A 97 13.49 5.84 -5.53
C GLU A 97 12.10 6.45 -5.78
N VAL A 98 11.60 7.18 -4.80
CA VAL A 98 10.38 7.99 -4.91
C VAL A 98 10.78 9.44 -4.77
N ARG A 99 10.33 10.27 -5.71
CA ARG A 99 10.47 11.72 -5.68
C ARG A 99 9.10 12.37 -5.79
N ILE A 100 8.83 13.38 -4.97
CA ILE A 100 7.63 14.21 -5.00
C ILE A 100 8.10 15.63 -5.28
N SER A 101 7.63 16.24 -6.37
CA SER A 101 7.95 17.62 -6.73
C SER A 101 6.69 18.49 -6.69
N SER A 102 6.79 19.71 -6.18
CA SER A 102 5.75 20.72 -6.33
C SER A 102 5.73 21.27 -7.76
N ASP A 103 4.54 21.41 -8.34
CA ASP A 103 4.28 21.99 -9.66
C ASP A 103 2.95 22.74 -9.62
N ASP A 104 3.00 24.07 -9.75
CA ASP A 104 1.85 24.98 -9.74
C ASP A 104 0.86 24.76 -8.58
N GLY A 105 1.38 24.57 -7.36
CA GLY A 105 0.56 24.33 -6.16
C GLY A 105 0.01 22.91 -6.04
N THR A 106 0.35 22.01 -6.95
CA THR A 106 0.06 20.57 -6.86
C THR A 106 1.34 19.76 -6.71
N PHE A 107 1.23 18.48 -6.37
CA PHE A 107 2.37 17.60 -6.16
C PHE A 107 2.37 16.47 -7.17
N GLN A 108 3.50 16.24 -7.83
CA GLN A 108 3.68 15.15 -8.79
C GLN A 108 4.63 14.09 -8.24
N LEU A 109 4.28 12.82 -8.50
CA LEU A 109 5.08 11.67 -8.11
C LEU A 109 6.00 11.25 -9.26
N ALA A 110 7.26 10.99 -8.96
CA ALA A 110 8.18 10.29 -9.85
C ALA A 110 8.73 9.03 -9.16
N ILE A 111 8.76 7.93 -9.90
CA ILE A 111 9.26 6.63 -9.44
C ILE A 111 10.48 6.26 -10.28
N ASP A 112 11.65 6.14 -9.65
CA ASP A 112 12.93 5.83 -10.30
C ASP A 112 13.21 6.77 -11.49
N GLY A 113 13.04 8.07 -11.25
CA GLY A 113 13.19 9.13 -12.26
C GLY A 113 12.04 9.24 -13.27
N ILE A 114 11.05 8.36 -13.25
CA ILE A 114 9.91 8.40 -14.16
C ILE A 114 8.78 9.21 -13.55
N ARG A 115 8.52 10.39 -14.12
CA ARG A 115 7.41 11.25 -13.72
C ARG A 115 6.06 10.59 -14.05
N GLY A 116 5.20 10.49 -13.04
CA GLY A 116 3.81 10.08 -13.17
C GLY A 116 2.97 11.17 -13.84
N ARG A 117 1.78 10.78 -14.31
CA ARG A 117 0.83 11.71 -14.96
C ARG A 117 -0.16 12.36 -13.99
N ALA A 118 -0.28 11.80 -12.78
CA ALA A 118 -1.21 12.29 -11.77
C ALA A 118 -0.56 13.42 -10.96
N SER A 119 -1.35 14.45 -10.68
CA SER A 119 -1.06 15.48 -9.69
C SER A 119 -1.94 15.28 -8.46
N TYR A 120 -1.41 15.64 -7.29
CA TYR A 120 -2.07 15.49 -6.01
C TYR A 120 -2.21 16.85 -5.31
N PRO A 121 -3.31 17.11 -4.60
CA PRO A 121 -3.53 18.40 -3.93
C PRO A 121 -2.55 18.66 -2.79
N THR A 122 -2.08 17.60 -2.11
CA THR A 122 -1.18 17.73 -0.96
C THR A 122 0.01 16.77 -1.04
N ILE A 123 1.08 17.12 -0.32
CA ILE A 123 2.23 16.21 -0.13
C ILE A 123 1.77 14.91 0.53
N LEU A 124 0.82 14.99 1.46
CA LEU A 124 0.28 13.82 2.16
C LEU A 124 -0.38 12.84 1.18
N ASP A 125 -1.24 13.34 0.29
CA ASP A 125 -1.89 12.51 -0.73
C ASP A 125 -0.87 11.88 -1.67
N ALA A 126 0.14 12.63 -2.10
CA ALA A 126 1.22 12.12 -2.93
C ALA A 126 2.03 11.01 -2.22
N LYS A 127 2.36 11.20 -0.93
CA LYS A 127 3.05 10.19 -0.11
C LYS A 127 2.19 8.94 0.10
N MET A 128 0.89 9.11 0.36
CA MET A 128 -0.06 7.99 0.49
C MET A 128 -0.13 7.21 -0.81
N LYS A 129 -0.20 7.89 -1.95
CA LYS A 129 -0.27 7.19 -3.24
C LYS A 129 1.04 6.48 -3.60
N ALA A 130 2.18 7.07 -3.25
CA ALA A 130 3.48 6.41 -3.39
C ALA A 130 3.55 5.11 -2.57
N PHE A 131 3.06 5.15 -1.32
CA PHE A 131 3.01 3.98 -0.44
C PHE A 131 2.18 2.86 -1.06
N GLU A 132 0.96 3.16 -1.50
CA GLU A 132 0.07 2.19 -2.14
C GLU A 132 0.73 1.54 -3.35
N PHE A 133 1.33 2.34 -4.23
CA PHE A 133 1.95 1.87 -5.47
C PHE A 133 3.19 0.97 -5.22
N ILE A 134 3.92 1.21 -4.14
CA ILE A 134 5.06 0.35 -3.75
C ILE A 134 4.56 -0.93 -3.09
N GLU A 135 3.64 -0.85 -2.14
CA GLU A 135 3.17 -2.03 -1.38
C GLU A 135 2.28 -2.96 -2.20
N SER A 136 1.56 -2.47 -3.21
CA SER A 136 0.80 -3.32 -4.13
C SER A 136 1.70 -4.18 -5.02
N GLY A 137 2.99 -3.83 -5.15
CA GLY A 137 3.91 -4.43 -6.11
C GLY A 137 3.83 -3.84 -7.52
N ASP A 138 2.90 -2.91 -7.77
CA ASP A 138 2.72 -2.27 -9.07
C ASP A 138 3.98 -1.50 -9.51
N ALA A 139 4.67 -0.86 -8.56
CA ALA A 139 5.93 -0.18 -8.83
C ALA A 139 7.01 -1.15 -9.37
N ALA A 140 7.15 -2.32 -8.76
CA ALA A 140 8.11 -3.33 -9.19
C ALA A 140 7.74 -3.88 -10.57
N ALA A 141 6.47 -4.20 -10.81
CA ALA A 141 5.97 -4.68 -12.10
C ALA A 141 6.15 -3.64 -13.22
N PHE A 142 5.89 -2.36 -12.91
CA PHE A 142 6.08 -1.24 -13.81
C PHE A 142 7.54 -1.09 -14.24
N LEU A 143 8.48 -1.15 -13.28
CA LEU A 143 9.92 -1.07 -13.56
C LEU A 143 10.41 -2.29 -14.34
N ALA A 144 9.98 -3.50 -13.98
CA ALA A 144 10.35 -4.74 -14.67
C ALA A 144 9.93 -4.72 -16.15
N THR A 145 8.69 -4.33 -16.44
CA THR A 145 8.17 -4.20 -17.82
C THR A 145 9.03 -3.25 -18.66
N ARG A 146 9.54 -2.17 -18.03
CA ARG A 146 10.30 -1.14 -18.71
C ARG A 146 11.76 -1.53 -18.93
N LEU A 147 12.36 -2.30 -18.03
CA LEU A 147 13.68 -2.91 -18.23
C LEU A 147 13.69 -3.86 -19.44
N VAL A 148 12.62 -4.64 -19.61
CA VAL A 148 12.46 -5.52 -20.79
C VAL A 148 12.37 -4.70 -22.08
N ARG A 149 11.59 -3.61 -22.10
CA ARG A 149 11.50 -2.72 -23.28
C ARG A 149 12.85 -2.08 -23.63
N ARG A 150 13.56 -1.53 -22.63
CA ARG A 150 14.90 -0.93 -22.83
C ARG A 150 15.95 -1.92 -23.30
N SER A 151 15.83 -3.19 -22.92
CA SER A 151 16.75 -4.25 -23.36
C SER A 151 16.48 -4.66 -24.82
N ARG A 152 15.20 -4.67 -25.24
CA ARG A 152 14.80 -4.92 -26.63
C ARG A 152 15.21 -3.81 -27.59
N GLU A 153 15.07 -2.56 -27.16
CA GLU A 153 15.48 -1.38 -27.94
C GLU A 153 17.00 -1.32 -28.12
N ARG A 154 17.78 -1.73 -27.11
CA ARG A 154 19.26 -1.83 -27.21
C ARG A 154 19.74 -3.01 -28.06
N GLY A 155 18.93 -4.06 -28.20
CA GLY A 155 19.26 -5.24 -29.03
C GLY A 155 18.97 -5.09 -30.52
N GLN A 156 18.36 -3.99 -30.98
CA GLN A 156 18.02 -3.72 -32.39
C GLN A 156 18.92 -2.66 -33.06
N GLY A 157 20.03 -2.26 -32.44
CA GLY A 157 21.08 -1.48 -33.09
C GLY A 157 21.86 -2.32 -34.10
N HIS A 158 21.76 -1.96 -35.39
CA HIS A 158 22.33 -2.62 -36.58
C HIS A 158 23.85 -2.90 -36.52
N PRO A 159 24.37 -3.85 -37.34
CA PRO A 159 25.77 -4.26 -37.35
C PRO A 159 26.67 -3.16 -37.92
N SER A 160 27.85 -3.00 -37.32
CA SER A 160 28.91 -2.12 -37.81
C SER A 160 29.40 -2.59 -39.19
N GLU A 161 29.16 -1.78 -40.22
CA GLU A 161 29.86 -1.94 -41.50
C GLU A 161 31.35 -1.62 -41.29
N ALA A 162 32.18 -2.66 -41.30
CA ALA A 162 33.62 -2.52 -41.42
C ALA A 162 33.94 -2.19 -42.89
N GLY A 163 34.24 -0.91 -43.16
CA GLY A 163 34.81 -0.49 -44.44
C GLY A 163 36.21 -1.10 -44.66
N PRO A 164 36.59 -1.44 -45.90
CA PRO A 164 37.83 -2.16 -46.16
C PRO A 164 39.05 -1.26 -45.97
N ALA A 165 40.08 -1.82 -45.33
CA ALA A 165 41.39 -1.18 -45.17
C ALA A 165 42.06 -1.00 -46.54
N VAL A 166 42.29 0.24 -46.93
CA VAL A 166 43.06 0.61 -48.11
C VAL A 166 44.54 0.42 -47.78
N ILE A 167 45.18 -0.52 -48.46
CA ILE A 167 46.63 -0.70 -48.49
C ILE A 167 47.17 0.24 -49.57
N GLY A 168 48.15 1.08 -49.23
CA GLY A 168 48.87 1.94 -50.17
C GLY A 168 50.30 2.23 -49.67
N PRO A 169 51.26 2.41 -50.60
CA PRO A 169 52.68 2.02 -50.45
C PRO A 169 53.52 2.90 -49.53
#